data_AF-K3XI19-F1
#
_entry.id   AF-K3XI19-F1
#
_cell.length_a   1.000
_cell.length_b   1.000
_cell.length_c   1.000
_cell.angle_alpha   90.00
_cell.angle_beta   90.00
_cell.angle_gamma   90.00
#
_symmetry.space_group_name_H-M   'P 1'
#
loop_
_entity.id
_entity.type
_entity.pdbx_description
1 polymer ?
#
loop_
_entity_poly.entity_id
_entity_poly.type
_entity_poly.pdbx_seq_one_letter_code
_entity_poly.pdbx_strand_id
1 'polypeptide(L)'
;MARGPHNLQSPNQQTEFNHQPGARRRGTAGVLSHPIARRAATPRTKSWRIVGTLESRHKNEANQTPTCCCSGTGPRRRCGMEKEAAVARNRKVVLRGYIDRAPREDDMELVDGGAVALRVPGGAGGPAVLVKNLYLSCDPYMRGRMRDFQGSYIPPFKPGSPLEGFGVGKVIDSTHPGFSAGDFVSGMTGWEDYSLITKPEQLRKIQQSDIPLSYHLGLLGMPGFTAYVGFYEICSPKKGEFVFVSAASGAVGQIVGQLAKLHGCYVVGSAGTNQKVELLKEKLGFDAAFNYKEEPDLTAALKRYFPEGIDIYFENVGGPMLDAVLLNMRIHGRIAVCGMVSQHGVTAPSGIHNLFSLISKRIEMKGFIQSDYLHLFPRFVDDITKHYRDGKIVYVEDMSVGLESGPAAFVGLFSGKNVGKQVVRVSQD
;
A
#
# COMPACT_ATOMS: atom_id res chain seq x y z
N MET A 1 39.27 -38.77 42.65
CA MET A 1 39.99 -39.66 41.70
C MET A 1 40.35 -38.84 40.47
N ALA A 2 41.63 -38.87 40.08
CA ALA A 2 42.29 -38.38 38.84
C ALA A 2 42.10 -36.88 38.46
N ARG A 3 43.11 -36.02 38.72
CA ARG A 3 44.19 -35.52 37.79
C ARG A 3 43.62 -34.64 36.66
N GLY A 4 44.00 -33.40 36.39
CA GLY A 4 45.13 -32.51 36.72
C GLY A 4 45.26 -31.50 35.54
N PRO A 5 45.77 -30.27 35.74
CA PRO A 5 45.59 -29.14 34.80
C PRO A 5 46.79 -28.92 33.85
N HIS A 6 46.60 -28.14 32.78
CA HIS A 6 47.72 -27.58 32.00
C HIS A 6 47.49 -26.11 31.60
N ASN A 7 48.33 -25.25 32.19
CA ASN A 7 48.79 -23.96 31.69
C ASN A 7 49.79 -24.17 30.53
N LEU A 8 49.93 -23.18 29.64
CA LEU A 8 51.18 -22.68 28.99
C LEU A 8 50.76 -21.69 27.86
N GLN A 9 50.93 -20.38 28.06
CA GLN A 9 52.04 -19.54 27.55
C GLN A 9 52.07 -19.29 26.02
N SER A 10 51.88 -18.02 25.67
CA SER A 10 52.19 -17.37 24.40
C SER A 10 53.71 -17.25 24.14
N PRO A 11 54.12 -16.98 22.90
CA PRO A 11 54.94 -15.78 22.69
C PRO A 11 54.63 -14.97 21.42
N ASN A 12 54.96 -13.67 21.53
CA ASN A 12 55.07 -12.65 20.48
C ASN A 12 55.93 -13.08 19.28
N GLN A 13 55.62 -12.54 18.10
CA GLN A 13 56.63 -11.97 17.20
C GLN A 13 56.11 -10.71 16.50
N GLN A 14 56.83 -9.61 16.73
CA GLN A 14 56.85 -8.37 15.94
C GLN A 14 57.69 -8.57 14.68
N THR A 15 57.41 -7.80 13.64
CA THR A 15 58.45 -7.20 12.76
C THR A 15 57.88 -6.00 12.02
N GLU A 16 58.47 -4.83 12.30
CA GLU A 16 58.40 -3.58 11.53
C GLU A 16 59.40 -3.61 10.36
N PHE A 17 59.20 -2.74 9.35
CA PHE A 17 60.18 -1.90 8.60
C PHE A 17 59.48 -1.42 7.29
N ASN A 18 58.90 -0.22 7.21
CA ASN A 18 59.49 1.12 6.96
C ASN A 18 60.00 1.35 5.52
N HIS A 19 59.37 2.26 4.76
CA HIS A 19 60.01 3.35 3.97
C HIS A 19 59.02 4.11 3.04
N GLN A 20 58.84 5.41 3.30
CA GLN A 20 58.58 6.48 2.32
C GLN A 20 59.96 6.98 1.75
N PRO A 21 60.10 7.78 0.64
CA PRO A 21 59.29 8.98 0.35
C PRO A 21 59.13 9.48 -1.14
N GLY A 22 58.16 10.39 -1.33
CA GLY A 22 58.34 11.69 -2.02
C GLY A 22 58.24 11.80 -3.56
N ALA A 23 57.35 12.68 -4.05
CA ALA A 23 57.67 13.77 -4.98
C ALA A 23 56.47 14.72 -5.25
N ARG A 24 56.76 16.03 -5.17
CA ARG A 24 55.91 17.17 -5.54
C ARG A 24 55.85 17.36 -7.06
N ARG A 25 54.77 17.97 -7.59
CA ARG A 25 54.85 19.04 -8.59
C ARG A 25 53.62 19.97 -8.53
N ARG A 26 53.90 21.27 -8.70
CA ARG A 26 53.00 22.44 -8.73
C ARG A 26 52.63 22.81 -10.17
N GLY A 27 51.56 23.61 -10.31
CA GLY A 27 51.30 24.58 -11.39
C GLY A 27 50.07 24.23 -12.22
N THR A 28 49.15 25.13 -12.60
CA THR A 28 49.07 26.60 -12.56
C THR A 28 47.63 27.03 -12.88
N ALA A 29 47.33 28.30 -12.60
CA ALA A 29 46.04 28.98 -12.70
C ALA A 29 45.54 29.30 -14.12
N GLY A 30 44.24 29.69 -14.19
CA GLY A 30 43.56 30.41 -15.30
C GLY A 30 42.04 30.17 -15.20
N VAL A 31 41.22 30.94 -14.47
CA VAL A 31 40.74 32.33 -14.62
C VAL A 31 39.84 32.57 -15.84
N LEU A 32 38.55 32.80 -15.52
CA LEU A 32 37.49 33.61 -16.16
C LEU A 32 36.98 33.28 -17.57
N SER A 33 35.69 32.91 -17.68
CA SER A 33 34.63 33.84 -18.13
C SER A 33 33.25 33.16 -18.25
N HIS A 34 32.24 33.87 -17.78
CA HIS A 34 30.81 33.81 -18.12
C HIS A 34 30.43 35.25 -18.54
N PRO A 35 29.23 35.60 -19.07
CA PRO A 35 28.07 34.77 -19.45
C PRO A 35 27.46 35.18 -20.83
N ILE A 36 26.66 34.31 -21.48
CA ILE A 36 25.52 34.79 -22.30
C ILE A 36 24.31 33.89 -22.10
N ALA A 37 23.21 34.56 -21.73
CA ALA A 37 21.88 34.04 -21.47
C ALA A 37 21.03 33.85 -22.75
N ARG A 38 19.89 33.16 -22.57
CA ARG A 38 18.68 32.98 -23.42
C ARG A 38 18.56 31.52 -23.88
N ARG A 39 17.48 30.77 -23.61
CA ARG A 39 16.08 31.06 -23.28
C ARG A 39 15.54 29.98 -22.34
N ALA A 40 14.84 30.40 -21.29
CA ALA A 40 14.00 29.54 -20.48
C ALA A 40 12.80 29.06 -21.32
N ALA A 41 12.61 27.75 -21.42
CA ALA A 41 11.35 27.14 -21.80
C ALA A 41 10.50 27.01 -20.53
N THR A 42 9.39 27.74 -20.49
CA THR A 42 8.38 27.66 -19.43
C THR A 42 7.78 26.25 -19.36
N PRO A 43 7.77 25.58 -18.19
CA PRO A 43 6.94 24.41 -18.00
C PRO A 43 5.48 24.85 -17.90
N ARG A 44 4.63 24.27 -18.73
CA ARG A 44 3.17 24.41 -18.63
C ARG A 44 2.73 23.98 -17.23
N THR A 45 2.26 24.94 -16.43
CA THR A 45 1.52 24.68 -15.20
C THR A 45 0.24 23.95 -15.56
N LYS A 46 0.12 22.68 -15.15
CA LYS A 46 -1.19 22.02 -15.07
C LYS A 46 -1.90 22.61 -13.85
N SER A 47 -2.80 23.56 -14.08
CA SER A 47 -3.72 24.04 -13.05
C SER A 47 -4.68 22.91 -12.69
N TRP A 48 -4.69 22.51 -11.42
CA TRP A 48 -5.74 21.68 -10.85
C TRP A 48 -7.00 22.55 -10.72
N ARG A 49 -8.06 22.21 -11.47
CA ARG A 49 -9.38 22.85 -11.30
C ARG A 49 -10.04 22.27 -10.06
N ILE A 50 -10.29 23.14 -9.08
CA ILE A 50 -11.29 22.95 -8.04
C ILE A 50 -12.65 23.11 -8.75
N VAL A 51 -13.46 22.05 -8.79
CA VAL A 51 -14.83 22.13 -9.31
C VAL A 51 -15.75 22.46 -8.14
N GLY A 52 -16.26 23.69 -8.16
CA GLY A 52 -17.31 24.17 -7.27
C GLY A 52 -18.68 23.61 -7.64
N THR A 53 -19.49 23.50 -6.61
CA THR A 53 -20.92 23.15 -6.54
C THR A 53 -21.80 23.92 -7.52
N LEU A 54 -22.77 23.23 -8.12
CA LEU A 54 -23.92 23.86 -8.75
C LEU A 54 -25.20 23.08 -8.49
N GLU A 55 -26.24 23.88 -8.25
CA GLU A 55 -27.52 23.57 -7.62
C GLU A 55 -28.47 22.75 -8.50
N SER A 56 -29.39 22.10 -7.79
CA SER A 56 -30.51 21.33 -8.30
C SER A 56 -31.57 22.22 -8.97
N ARG A 57 -32.18 21.70 -10.05
CA ARG A 57 -33.51 22.12 -10.49
C ARG A 57 -34.37 20.89 -10.78
N HIS A 58 -35.38 20.71 -9.94
CA HIS A 58 -36.53 19.85 -10.16
C HIS A 58 -37.32 20.29 -11.40
N LYS A 59 -37.75 19.33 -12.22
CA LYS A 59 -39.00 19.43 -12.98
C LYS A 59 -39.76 18.11 -12.90
N ASN A 60 -40.95 18.20 -12.32
CA ASN A 60 -42.04 17.24 -12.42
C ASN A 60 -42.51 17.19 -13.87
N GLU A 61 -42.78 16.00 -14.39
CA GLU A 61 -43.80 15.81 -15.42
C GLU A 61 -44.50 14.47 -15.18
N ALA A 62 -45.82 14.57 -15.13
CA ALA A 62 -46.73 13.49 -14.80
C ALA A 62 -47.41 12.95 -16.06
N ASN A 63 -47.77 11.67 -15.96
CA ASN A 63 -48.95 11.04 -16.56
C ASN A 63 -48.92 10.77 -18.07
N GLN A 64 -49.00 9.47 -18.42
CA GLN A 64 -50.02 8.93 -19.33
C GLN A 64 -49.94 7.40 -19.35
N THR A 65 -50.94 6.77 -18.73
CA THR A 65 -51.29 5.35 -18.90
C THR A 65 -52.25 5.21 -20.09
N PRO A 66 -52.07 4.22 -20.98
CA PRO A 66 -53.15 3.77 -21.85
C PRO A 66 -53.90 2.61 -21.20
N THR A 67 -55.20 2.79 -21.10
CA THR A 67 -56.22 1.77 -20.87
C THR A 67 -56.19 0.72 -21.99
N CYS A 68 -56.27 -0.56 -21.63
CA CYS A 68 -56.66 -1.61 -22.57
C CYS A 68 -57.64 -2.56 -21.89
N CYS A 69 -58.89 -2.49 -22.33
CA CYS A 69 -59.95 -3.44 -22.02
C CYS A 69 -59.74 -4.73 -22.82
N CYS A 70 -59.67 -5.88 -22.15
CA CYS A 70 -59.98 -7.17 -22.73
C CYS A 70 -60.59 -8.09 -21.66
N SER A 71 -61.88 -8.35 -21.82
CA SER A 71 -62.66 -9.42 -21.19
C SER A 71 -62.24 -10.78 -21.75
N GLY A 72 -62.08 -11.79 -20.88
CA GLY A 72 -61.78 -13.16 -21.30
C GLY A 72 -61.50 -14.08 -20.11
N THR A 73 -62.49 -14.90 -19.77
CA THR A 73 -62.46 -15.93 -18.72
C THR A 73 -61.72 -17.18 -19.21
N GLY A 74 -60.64 -17.58 -18.53
CA GLY A 74 -59.91 -18.83 -18.75
C GLY A 74 -58.65 -18.92 -17.87
N PRO A 75 -58.24 -20.12 -17.39
CA PRO A 75 -57.22 -20.23 -16.36
C PRO A 75 -55.84 -19.91 -16.94
N ARG A 76 -55.29 -18.74 -16.58
CA ARG A 76 -53.91 -18.37 -16.89
C ARG A 76 -52.97 -19.29 -16.11
N ARG A 77 -52.40 -20.29 -16.80
CA ARG A 77 -51.11 -20.85 -16.39
C ARG A 77 -50.11 -19.70 -16.36
N ARG A 78 -49.63 -19.31 -15.17
CA ARG A 78 -48.45 -18.45 -15.04
C ARG A 78 -47.25 -19.22 -15.60
N CYS A 79 -47.02 -19.07 -16.90
CA CYS A 79 -45.68 -19.24 -17.45
C CYS A 79 -44.87 -18.07 -16.88
N GLY A 80 -44.14 -18.32 -15.79
CA GLY A 80 -43.14 -17.38 -15.32
C GLY A 80 -42.08 -17.27 -16.39
N MET A 81 -42.16 -16.24 -17.24
CA MET A 81 -41.02 -15.83 -18.05
C MET A 81 -39.98 -15.32 -17.03
N GLU A 82 -39.02 -16.18 -16.68
CA GLU A 82 -37.77 -15.69 -16.12
C GLU A 82 -37.23 -14.67 -17.13
N LYS A 83 -37.18 -13.39 -16.75
CA LYS A 83 -36.47 -12.40 -17.55
C LYS A 83 -35.04 -12.89 -17.68
N GLU A 84 -34.63 -13.16 -18.91
CA GLU A 84 -33.26 -13.53 -19.23
C GLU A 84 -32.35 -12.42 -18.67
N ALA A 85 -31.40 -12.82 -17.82
CA ALA A 85 -30.56 -11.86 -17.14
C ALA A 85 -29.69 -11.12 -18.16
N ALA A 86 -29.54 -9.81 -18.02
CA ALA A 86 -28.59 -9.06 -18.82
C ALA A 86 -27.19 -9.68 -18.66
N VAL A 87 -26.42 -9.72 -19.74
CA VAL A 87 -25.08 -10.32 -19.78
C VAL A 87 -24.05 -9.25 -20.10
N ALA A 88 -22.90 -9.29 -19.45
CA ALA A 88 -21.76 -8.41 -19.72
C ALA A 88 -20.49 -9.22 -20.00
N ARG A 89 -19.52 -8.62 -20.70
CA ARG A 89 -18.18 -9.19 -20.84
C ARG A 89 -17.41 -9.01 -19.53
N ASN A 90 -16.61 -10.00 -19.15
CA ASN A 90 -15.83 -9.97 -17.91
C ASN A 90 -14.35 -10.24 -18.18
N ARG A 91 -13.54 -9.19 -18.34
CA ARG A 91 -12.08 -9.31 -18.45
C ARG A 91 -11.48 -9.68 -17.10
N LYS A 92 -10.37 -10.41 -17.10
CA LYS A 92 -9.73 -10.92 -15.88
C LYS A 92 -8.22 -10.83 -15.98
N VAL A 93 -7.54 -10.51 -14.89
CA VAL A 93 -6.08 -10.67 -14.76
C VAL A 93 -5.81 -11.93 -13.96
N VAL A 94 -5.14 -12.90 -14.58
CA VAL A 94 -4.85 -14.20 -13.97
C VAL A 94 -3.36 -14.37 -13.70
N LEU A 95 -3.02 -15.18 -12.69
CA LEU A 95 -1.64 -15.64 -12.47
C LEU A 95 -1.33 -16.79 -13.43
N ARG A 96 -0.24 -16.72 -14.21
CA ARG A 96 0.16 -17.83 -15.10
C ARG A 96 0.68 -19.04 -14.33
N GLY A 97 1.48 -18.80 -13.30
CA GLY A 97 2.14 -19.84 -12.51
C GLY A 97 2.78 -19.26 -11.26
N TYR A 98 3.20 -20.14 -10.36
CA TYR A 98 3.88 -19.73 -9.13
C TYR A 98 5.29 -19.19 -9.40
N ILE A 99 5.73 -18.23 -8.58
CA ILE A 99 7.05 -17.60 -8.67
C ILE A 99 7.72 -17.45 -7.30
N ASP A 100 9.02 -17.74 -7.23
CA ASP A 100 9.84 -17.49 -6.03
C ASP A 100 10.70 -16.23 -6.13
N ARG A 101 10.82 -15.65 -7.33
CA ARG A 101 11.51 -14.38 -7.61
C ARG A 101 10.59 -13.17 -7.46
N ALA A 102 11.16 -11.97 -7.68
CA ALA A 102 10.36 -10.75 -7.85
C ALA A 102 9.39 -10.90 -9.05
N PRO A 103 8.18 -10.32 -8.97
CA PRO A 103 7.20 -10.41 -10.03
C PRO A 103 7.62 -9.60 -11.27
N ARG A 104 7.22 -10.10 -12.43
CA ARG A 104 7.32 -9.48 -13.75
C ARG A 104 5.93 -9.42 -14.36
N GLU A 105 5.77 -8.57 -15.37
CA GLU A 105 4.45 -8.37 -15.99
C GLU A 105 3.95 -9.64 -16.68
N ASP A 106 4.87 -10.43 -17.26
CA ASP A 106 4.58 -11.68 -17.96
C ASP A 106 4.19 -12.85 -17.03
N ASP A 107 4.32 -12.70 -15.71
CA ASP A 107 3.76 -13.66 -14.74
C ASP A 107 2.23 -13.60 -14.66
N MET A 108 1.65 -12.51 -15.18
CA MET A 108 0.22 -12.24 -15.17
C MET A 108 -0.28 -12.10 -16.61
N GLU A 109 -1.55 -12.39 -16.83
CA GLU A 109 -2.17 -12.30 -18.14
C GLU A 109 -3.55 -11.68 -18.05
N LEU A 110 -3.83 -10.71 -18.92
CA LEU A 110 -5.19 -10.24 -19.17
C LEU A 110 -5.88 -11.22 -20.12
N VAL A 111 -6.95 -11.85 -19.67
CA VAL A 111 -7.77 -12.78 -20.45
C VAL A 111 -9.20 -12.28 -20.60
N ASP A 112 -9.85 -12.70 -21.68
CA ASP A 112 -11.30 -12.59 -21.79
C ASP A 112 -11.96 -13.70 -20.96
N GLY A 113 -12.55 -13.33 -19.83
CA GLY A 113 -13.28 -14.26 -18.97
C GLY A 113 -14.66 -14.63 -19.49
N GLY A 114 -15.03 -14.17 -20.69
CA GLY A 114 -16.29 -14.47 -21.34
C GLY A 114 -17.45 -13.65 -20.79
N ALA A 115 -18.65 -14.15 -21.03
CA ALA A 115 -19.89 -13.48 -20.70
C ALA A 115 -20.37 -13.86 -19.28
N VAL A 116 -20.69 -12.88 -18.45
CA VAL A 116 -21.22 -13.06 -17.09
C VAL A 116 -22.66 -12.56 -17.02
N ALA A 117 -23.55 -13.36 -16.45
CA ALA A 117 -24.91 -12.92 -16.16
C ALA A 117 -24.88 -11.90 -15.02
N LEU A 118 -25.57 -10.78 -15.18
CA LEU A 118 -25.68 -9.71 -14.18
C LEU A 118 -26.72 -10.03 -13.10
N ARG A 119 -26.65 -11.26 -12.57
CA ARG A 119 -27.42 -11.75 -11.44
C ARG A 119 -26.62 -12.76 -10.64
N VAL A 120 -26.92 -12.90 -9.36
CA VAL A 120 -26.39 -13.98 -8.53
C VAL A 120 -26.96 -15.31 -9.06
N PRO A 121 -26.13 -16.34 -9.31
CA PRO A 121 -26.63 -17.64 -9.74
C PRO A 121 -27.55 -18.28 -8.68
N GLY A 122 -28.69 -18.82 -9.09
CA GLY A 122 -29.66 -19.46 -8.19
C GLY A 122 -29.14 -20.70 -7.45
N GLY A 123 -27.97 -21.24 -7.85
CA GLY A 123 -27.27 -22.34 -7.20
C GLY A 123 -26.06 -21.93 -6.37
N ALA A 124 -25.90 -20.64 -6.03
CA ALA A 124 -24.88 -20.23 -5.06
C ALA A 124 -25.13 -20.99 -3.74
N GLY A 125 -24.14 -21.72 -3.23
CA GLY A 125 -24.25 -22.56 -2.03
C GLY A 125 -24.46 -21.80 -0.70
N GLY A 126 -24.97 -20.56 -0.77
CA GLY A 126 -25.18 -19.63 0.32
C GLY A 126 -25.46 -18.21 -0.19
N PRO A 127 -25.67 -17.23 0.72
CA PRO A 127 -25.77 -15.82 0.36
C PRO A 127 -24.56 -15.35 -0.45
N ALA A 128 -24.81 -14.60 -1.52
CA ALA A 128 -23.76 -14.10 -2.39
C ALA A 128 -24.11 -12.71 -2.93
N VAL A 129 -23.08 -11.99 -3.35
CA VAL A 129 -23.19 -10.63 -3.89
C VAL A 129 -22.41 -10.57 -5.19
N LEU A 130 -23.06 -10.17 -6.28
CA LEU A 130 -22.40 -9.88 -7.55
C LEU A 130 -22.01 -8.40 -7.55
N VAL A 131 -20.73 -8.12 -7.74
CA VAL A 131 -20.19 -6.75 -7.76
C VAL A 131 -19.57 -6.42 -9.12
N LYS A 132 -19.75 -5.19 -9.59
CA LYS A 132 -18.93 -4.58 -10.65
C LYS A 132 -17.75 -3.88 -9.98
N ASN A 133 -16.52 -4.29 -10.30
CA ASN A 133 -15.33 -3.70 -9.70
C ASN A 133 -15.04 -2.34 -10.33
N LEU A 134 -14.86 -1.32 -9.50
CA LEU A 134 -14.57 0.05 -9.92
C LEU A 134 -13.09 0.36 -9.76
N TYR A 135 -12.53 -0.02 -8.61
CA TYR A 135 -11.14 0.21 -8.26
C TYR A 135 -10.53 -1.05 -7.65
N LEU A 136 -9.27 -1.32 -7.98
CA LEU A 136 -8.46 -2.39 -7.41
C LEU A 136 -7.21 -1.83 -6.77
N SER A 137 -6.83 -2.42 -5.65
CA SER A 137 -5.62 -2.09 -4.91
C SER A 137 -4.43 -2.92 -5.38
N CYS A 138 -3.29 -2.28 -5.62
CA CYS A 138 -2.02 -2.99 -5.71
C CYS A 138 -1.32 -2.91 -4.34
N ASP A 139 -1.12 -4.06 -3.70
CA ASP A 139 -0.51 -4.15 -2.37
C ASP A 139 0.70 -5.09 -2.36
N PRO A 140 1.82 -4.74 -1.67
CA PRO A 140 3.02 -5.57 -1.65
C PRO A 140 2.81 -7.01 -1.17
N TYR A 141 1.86 -7.25 -0.26
CA TYR A 141 1.58 -8.60 0.26
C TYR A 141 1.14 -9.58 -0.83
N MET A 142 0.55 -9.09 -1.93
CA MET A 142 0.07 -9.93 -3.03
C MET A 142 1.22 -10.74 -3.66
N ARG A 143 2.47 -10.25 -3.60
CA ARG A 143 3.65 -11.01 -4.07
C ARG A 143 3.90 -12.28 -3.25
N GLY A 144 3.55 -12.27 -1.96
CA GLY A 144 3.64 -13.46 -1.11
C GLY A 144 2.67 -14.55 -1.57
N ARG A 145 1.51 -14.15 -2.11
CA ARG A 145 0.48 -15.06 -2.62
C ARG A 145 0.81 -15.64 -4.00
N MET A 146 1.80 -15.12 -4.71
CA MET A 146 2.24 -15.69 -6.00
C MET A 146 3.17 -16.90 -5.84
N ARG A 147 3.45 -17.34 -4.60
CA ARG A 147 4.25 -18.54 -4.29
C ARG A 147 3.35 -19.72 -3.96
N ASP A 148 3.80 -20.93 -4.24
CA ASP A 148 3.13 -22.14 -3.73
C ASP A 148 3.48 -22.36 -2.24
N PHE A 149 2.91 -21.54 -1.37
CA PHE A 149 3.20 -21.58 0.06
C PHE A 149 1.93 -21.41 0.89
N GLN A 150 1.52 -22.49 1.57
CA GLN A 150 0.27 -22.55 2.34
C GLN A 150 0.42 -22.08 3.80
N GLY A 151 1.64 -21.94 4.31
CA GLY A 151 1.90 -21.54 5.70
C GLY A 151 1.80 -20.02 5.97
N SER A 152 1.23 -19.25 5.05
CA SER A 152 1.04 -17.81 5.21
C SER A 152 -0.31 -17.50 5.87
N TYR A 153 -0.46 -16.28 6.42
CA TYR A 153 -1.72 -15.79 6.99
C TYR A 153 -2.82 -15.61 5.92
N ILE A 154 -2.46 -15.62 4.64
CA ILE A 154 -3.40 -15.60 3.52
C ILE A 154 -3.00 -16.66 2.49
N PRO A 155 -3.95 -17.49 2.00
CA PRO A 155 -3.65 -18.52 1.02
C PRO A 155 -3.05 -17.97 -0.27
N PRO A 156 -2.22 -18.76 -0.98
CA PRO A 156 -1.68 -18.38 -2.26
C PRO A 156 -2.77 -18.24 -3.32
N PHE A 157 -2.45 -17.50 -4.38
CA PHE A 157 -3.28 -17.45 -5.57
C PHE A 157 -3.34 -18.81 -6.25
N LYS A 158 -4.43 -19.08 -6.97
CA LYS A 158 -4.52 -20.25 -7.82
C LYS A 158 -4.11 -19.88 -9.25
N PRO A 159 -3.05 -20.49 -9.82
CA PRO A 159 -2.72 -20.29 -11.22
C PRO A 159 -3.91 -20.54 -12.16
N GLY A 160 -4.05 -19.72 -13.19
CA GLY A 160 -5.17 -19.72 -14.15
C GLY A 160 -6.48 -19.13 -13.61
N SER A 161 -6.55 -18.76 -12.33
CA SER A 161 -7.69 -18.04 -11.75
C SER A 161 -7.39 -16.54 -11.64
N PRO A 162 -8.43 -15.68 -11.56
CA PRO A 162 -8.22 -14.25 -11.32
C PRO A 162 -7.38 -14.01 -10.07
N LEU A 163 -6.49 -13.03 -10.14
CA LEU A 163 -5.85 -12.52 -8.93
C LEU A 163 -6.92 -11.98 -7.99
N GLU A 164 -6.67 -12.05 -6.69
CA GLU A 164 -7.57 -11.51 -5.67
C GLU A 164 -6.85 -10.42 -4.87
N GLY A 165 -7.56 -9.33 -4.59
CA GLY A 165 -7.03 -8.23 -3.80
C GLY A 165 -8.15 -7.37 -3.24
N PHE A 166 -7.78 -6.34 -2.48
CA PHE A 166 -8.75 -5.36 -2.02
C PHE A 166 -9.27 -4.55 -3.21
N GLY A 167 -10.59 -4.37 -3.26
CA GLY A 167 -11.28 -3.62 -4.29
C GLY A 167 -12.44 -2.80 -3.72
N VAL A 168 -12.88 -1.83 -4.52
CA VAL A 168 -14.13 -1.11 -4.33
C VAL A 168 -15.02 -1.41 -5.52
N GLY A 169 -16.24 -1.85 -5.24
CA GLY A 169 -17.20 -2.27 -6.24
C GLY A 169 -18.60 -1.74 -5.97
N LYS A 170 -19.43 -1.81 -6.99
CA LYS A 170 -20.87 -1.53 -6.91
C LYS A 170 -21.64 -2.84 -6.97
N VAL A 171 -22.56 -3.05 -6.03
CA VAL A 171 -23.43 -4.21 -6.02
C VAL A 171 -24.36 -4.15 -7.21
N ILE A 172 -24.35 -5.21 -8.02
CA ILE A 172 -25.23 -5.38 -9.18
C ILE A 172 -26.45 -6.22 -8.78
N ASP A 173 -26.22 -7.30 -8.05
CA ASP A 173 -27.27 -8.17 -7.53
C ASP A 173 -26.82 -8.84 -6.23
N SER A 174 -27.77 -9.22 -5.38
CA SER A 174 -27.48 -9.78 -4.06
C SER A 174 -28.57 -10.74 -3.60
N THR A 175 -28.17 -11.88 -3.05
CA THR A 175 -29.03 -12.76 -2.26
C THR A 175 -28.80 -12.59 -0.75
N HIS A 176 -27.83 -11.76 -0.35
CA HIS A 176 -27.55 -11.45 1.05
C HIS A 176 -28.37 -10.25 1.53
N PRO A 177 -29.11 -10.33 2.65
CA PRO A 177 -30.05 -9.28 3.08
C PRO A 177 -29.38 -7.95 3.48
N GLY A 178 -28.09 -7.97 3.83
CA GLY A 178 -27.31 -6.77 4.16
C GLY A 178 -26.84 -5.93 2.96
N PHE A 179 -27.04 -6.42 1.73
CA PHE A 179 -26.59 -5.73 0.51
C PHE A 179 -27.70 -5.65 -0.52
N SER A 180 -27.80 -4.51 -1.20
CA SER A 180 -28.79 -4.23 -2.23
C SER A 180 -28.10 -3.70 -3.49
N ALA A 181 -28.72 -3.92 -4.65
CA ALA A 181 -28.24 -3.36 -5.91
C ALA A 181 -28.07 -1.84 -5.80
N GLY A 182 -26.94 -1.34 -6.29
CA GLY A 182 -26.55 0.07 -6.20
C GLY A 182 -25.68 0.42 -4.98
N ASP A 183 -25.58 -0.44 -3.97
CA ASP A 183 -24.68 -0.23 -2.85
C ASP A 183 -23.22 -0.21 -3.30
N PHE A 184 -22.40 0.67 -2.71
CA PHE A 184 -20.95 0.61 -2.84
C PHE A 184 -20.36 -0.22 -1.72
N VAL A 185 -19.38 -1.07 -2.04
CA VAL A 185 -18.74 -1.98 -1.09
C VAL A 185 -17.22 -1.94 -1.26
N SER A 186 -16.51 -2.17 -0.16
CA SER A 186 -15.06 -2.41 -0.12
C SER A 186 -14.78 -3.77 0.48
N GLY A 187 -13.80 -4.49 -0.04
CA GLY A 187 -13.41 -5.81 0.49
C GLY A 187 -12.53 -6.58 -0.49
N MET A 188 -12.31 -7.86 -0.20
CA MET A 188 -11.59 -8.75 -1.11
C MET A 188 -12.46 -9.04 -2.34
N THR A 189 -11.88 -8.90 -3.54
CA THR A 189 -12.54 -9.15 -4.83
C THR A 189 -11.53 -9.68 -5.85
N GLY A 190 -12.01 -10.21 -6.98
CA GLY A 190 -11.19 -10.59 -8.12
C GLY A 190 -10.68 -9.38 -8.90
N TRP A 191 -9.51 -9.53 -9.52
CA TRP A 191 -8.98 -8.63 -10.54
C TRP A 191 -9.68 -8.90 -11.87
N GLU A 192 -10.94 -8.51 -11.93
CA GLU A 192 -11.85 -8.72 -13.04
C GLU A 192 -12.87 -7.58 -13.12
N ASP A 193 -13.65 -7.49 -14.20
CA ASP A 193 -14.69 -6.45 -14.31
C ASP A 193 -15.86 -6.72 -13.35
N TYR A 194 -16.24 -7.99 -13.16
CA TYR A 194 -17.32 -8.42 -12.26
C TYR A 194 -16.91 -9.64 -11.43
N SER A 195 -17.14 -9.57 -10.11
CA SER A 195 -16.84 -10.65 -9.17
C SER A 195 -18.10 -11.18 -8.50
N LEU A 196 -18.24 -12.50 -8.40
CA LEU A 196 -19.22 -13.14 -7.53
C LEU A 196 -18.58 -13.39 -6.16
N ILE A 197 -19.02 -12.65 -5.14
CA ILE A 197 -18.53 -12.77 -3.78
C ILE A 197 -19.42 -13.74 -3.01
N THR A 198 -18.88 -14.90 -2.66
CA THR A 198 -19.58 -15.99 -1.95
C THR A 198 -19.41 -15.96 -0.43
N LYS A 199 -18.64 -14.99 0.08
CA LYS A 199 -18.45 -14.71 1.52
C LYS A 199 -18.73 -13.22 1.80
N PRO A 200 -19.98 -12.78 1.63
CA PRO A 200 -20.34 -11.36 1.65
C PRO A 200 -20.07 -10.68 3.01
N GLU A 201 -19.88 -11.43 4.08
CA GLU A 201 -19.54 -10.95 5.43
C GLU A 201 -18.16 -10.27 5.48
N GLN A 202 -17.30 -10.54 4.48
CA GLN A 202 -16.00 -9.89 4.33
C GLN A 202 -16.10 -8.53 3.62
N LEU A 203 -17.27 -8.18 3.08
CA LEU A 203 -17.52 -6.89 2.44
C LEU A 203 -17.97 -5.88 3.48
N ARG A 204 -17.46 -4.66 3.35
CA ARG A 204 -17.94 -3.51 4.09
C ARG A 204 -18.70 -2.58 3.15
N LYS A 205 -19.95 -2.32 3.48
CA LYS A 205 -20.77 -1.28 2.82
C LYS A 205 -20.16 0.10 3.05
N ILE A 206 -19.94 0.83 1.96
CA ILE A 206 -19.44 2.20 1.97
C ILE A 206 -20.65 3.13 2.10
N GLN A 207 -20.66 3.93 3.16
CA GLN A 207 -21.64 5.01 3.29
C GLN A 207 -21.29 6.13 2.33
N GLN A 208 -22.29 6.65 1.63
CA GLN A 208 -22.09 7.75 0.70
C GLN A 208 -21.58 8.97 1.46
N SER A 209 -20.50 9.57 0.97
CA SER A 209 -19.87 10.74 1.57
C SER A 209 -19.18 11.60 0.51
N ASP A 210 -18.59 12.70 0.95
CA ASP A 210 -17.71 13.58 0.17
C ASP A 210 -16.32 12.97 -0.10
N ILE A 211 -15.99 11.82 0.50
CA ILE A 211 -14.70 11.16 0.34
C ILE A 211 -14.72 10.32 -0.94
N PRO A 212 -13.71 10.45 -1.83
CA PRO A 212 -13.62 9.65 -3.05
C PRO A 212 -13.67 8.15 -2.78
N LEU A 213 -14.42 7.40 -3.60
CA LEU A 213 -14.57 5.95 -3.44
C LEU A 213 -13.22 5.20 -3.43
N SER A 214 -12.24 5.64 -4.23
CA SER A 214 -10.89 5.03 -4.28
C SER A 214 -10.18 5.05 -2.93
N TYR A 215 -10.45 6.04 -2.07
CA TYR A 215 -9.79 6.19 -0.78
C TYR A 215 -10.14 5.06 0.20
N HIS A 216 -11.21 4.31 -0.06
CA HIS A 216 -11.56 3.10 0.69
C HIS A 216 -10.61 1.91 0.42
N LEU A 217 -9.69 2.02 -0.57
CA LEU A 217 -8.57 1.09 -0.79
C LEU A 217 -7.29 1.46 -0.04
N GLY A 218 -7.30 2.65 0.56
CA GLY A 218 -6.10 3.34 1.00
C GLY A 218 -6.33 4.01 2.34
N LEU A 219 -6.59 5.32 2.33
CA LEU A 219 -6.82 6.16 3.50
C LEU A 219 -7.84 5.57 4.49
N LEU A 220 -9.00 5.13 4.00
CA LEU A 220 -10.08 4.52 4.79
C LEU A 220 -10.17 2.99 4.60
N GLY A 221 -9.12 2.41 4.02
CA GLY A 221 -9.00 0.99 3.71
C GLY A 221 -7.95 0.30 4.56
N MET A 222 -7.58 -0.90 4.12
CA MET A 222 -6.58 -1.73 4.79
C MET A 222 -5.25 -0.98 5.05
N PRO A 223 -4.63 -0.24 4.11
CA PRO A 223 -3.36 0.44 4.37
C PRO A 223 -3.43 1.54 5.43
N GLY A 224 -4.51 2.34 5.44
CA GLY A 224 -4.72 3.35 6.46
C GLY A 224 -4.93 2.74 7.84
N PHE A 225 -5.65 1.62 7.89
CA PHE A 225 -5.86 0.91 9.15
C PHE A 225 -4.57 0.24 9.65
N THR A 226 -3.75 -0.31 8.76
CA THR A 226 -2.39 -0.78 9.08
C THR A 226 -1.52 0.32 9.67
N ALA A 227 -1.58 1.54 9.10
CA ALA A 227 -0.85 2.69 9.64
C ALA A 227 -1.35 3.05 11.05
N TYR A 228 -2.67 3.11 11.25
CA TYR A 228 -3.29 3.46 12.53
C TYR A 228 -2.92 2.46 13.63
N VAL A 229 -3.10 1.16 13.39
CA VAL A 229 -2.77 0.09 14.34
C VAL A 229 -1.27 0.04 14.61
N GLY A 230 -0.46 0.02 13.54
CA GLY A 230 1.00 -0.06 13.68
C GLY A 230 1.55 1.12 14.47
N PHE A 231 1.03 2.33 14.23
CA PHE A 231 1.50 3.50 14.94
C PHE A 231 0.99 3.53 16.39
N TYR A 232 -0.32 3.45 16.63
CA TYR A 232 -0.85 3.64 17.99
C TYR A 232 -0.70 2.42 18.89
N GLU A 233 -0.99 1.22 18.39
CA GLU A 233 -0.98 0.00 19.21
C GLU A 233 0.41 -0.64 19.32
N ILE A 234 1.15 -0.68 18.21
CA ILE A 234 2.46 -1.35 18.17
C ILE A 234 3.58 -0.41 18.62
N CYS A 235 3.64 0.81 18.09
CA CYS A 235 4.67 1.75 18.50
C CYS A 235 4.38 2.40 19.86
N SER A 236 3.13 2.47 20.33
CA SER A 236 2.75 3.12 21.60
C SER A 236 3.42 4.50 21.77
N PRO A 237 3.12 5.46 20.87
CA PRO A 237 3.90 6.67 20.70
C PRO A 237 3.71 7.64 21.87
N LYS A 238 4.74 8.45 22.11
CA LYS A 238 4.70 9.57 23.05
C LYS A 238 5.06 10.86 22.33
N LYS A 239 4.42 11.95 22.75
CA LYS A 239 4.75 13.30 22.27
C LYS A 239 6.24 13.59 22.48
N GLY A 240 6.89 14.18 21.48
CA GLY A 240 8.30 14.53 21.50
C GLY A 240 9.27 13.42 21.07
N GLU A 241 8.78 12.21 20.80
CA GLU A 241 9.63 11.11 20.31
C GLU A 241 10.08 11.29 18.86
N PHE A 242 11.21 10.66 18.54
CA PHE A 242 11.84 10.67 17.23
C PHE A 242 11.41 9.44 16.41
N VAL A 243 10.72 9.68 15.29
CA VAL A 243 10.09 8.64 14.46
C VAL A 243 10.75 8.57 13.10
N PHE A 244 11.23 7.40 12.73
CA PHE A 244 11.67 7.09 11.38
C PHE A 244 10.66 6.19 10.66
N VAL A 245 10.37 6.49 9.39
CA VAL A 245 9.47 5.70 8.54
C VAL A 245 10.22 5.29 7.27
N SER A 246 10.33 3.99 7.00
CA SER A 246 10.81 3.49 5.70
C SER A 246 9.67 3.37 4.70
N ALA A 247 9.98 3.49 3.40
CA ALA A 247 8.97 3.62 2.34
C ALA A 247 7.91 4.71 2.64
N ALA A 248 8.37 5.84 3.18
CA ALA A 248 7.52 6.85 3.80
C ALA A 248 6.53 7.50 2.83
N SER A 249 6.83 7.55 1.53
CA SER A 249 5.91 8.10 0.52
C SER A 249 4.89 7.07 0.00
N GLY A 250 4.87 5.86 0.55
CA GLY A 250 3.97 4.77 0.16
C GLY A 250 2.59 4.89 0.81
N ALA A 251 1.74 3.89 0.58
CA ALA A 251 0.36 3.86 1.09
C ALA A 251 0.26 3.97 2.61
N VAL A 252 1.05 3.15 3.33
CA VAL A 252 1.06 3.10 4.80
C VAL A 252 1.91 4.24 5.36
N GLY A 253 3.14 4.38 4.87
CA GLY A 253 4.11 5.34 5.39
C GLY A 253 3.64 6.79 5.37
N GLN A 254 2.88 7.20 4.33
CA GLN A 254 2.41 8.58 4.23
C GLN A 254 1.39 8.92 5.33
N ILE A 255 0.64 7.91 5.80
CA ILE A 255 -0.35 8.07 6.87
C ILE A 255 0.36 8.00 8.22
N VAL A 256 1.27 7.04 8.43
CA VAL A 256 2.07 6.93 9.66
C VAL A 256 2.79 8.24 9.98
N GLY A 257 3.44 8.86 8.99
CA GLY A 257 4.15 10.10 9.21
C GLY A 257 3.24 11.23 9.66
N GLN A 258 2.08 11.38 9.00
CA GLN A 258 1.11 12.40 9.39
C GLN A 258 0.49 12.14 10.77
N LEU A 259 0.19 10.88 11.12
CA LEU A 259 -0.26 10.51 12.46
C LEU A 259 0.79 10.84 13.51
N ALA A 260 2.07 10.56 13.23
CA ALA A 260 3.17 10.92 14.12
C ALA A 260 3.35 12.44 14.26
N LYS A 261 3.22 13.21 13.18
CA LYS A 261 3.20 14.68 13.23
C LYS A 261 2.05 15.21 14.07
N LEU A 262 0.84 14.70 13.88
CA LEU A 262 -0.34 15.07 14.66
C LEU A 262 -0.22 14.67 16.15
N HIS A 263 0.51 13.59 16.44
CA HIS A 263 0.83 13.18 17.80
C HIS A 263 1.94 14.04 18.46
N GLY A 264 2.57 14.95 17.71
CA GLY A 264 3.61 15.83 18.20
C GLY A 264 4.99 15.18 18.27
N CYS A 265 5.28 14.24 17.37
CA CYS A 265 6.61 13.65 17.19
C CYS A 265 7.46 14.44 16.18
N TYR A 266 8.78 14.23 16.23
CA TYR A 266 9.69 14.57 15.14
C TYR A 266 9.77 13.39 14.17
N VAL A 267 9.57 13.63 12.87
CA VAL A 267 9.33 12.57 11.89
C VAL A 267 10.24 12.72 10.69
N VAL A 268 10.99 11.65 10.38
CA VAL A 268 11.85 11.56 9.19
C VAL A 268 11.44 10.38 8.33
N GLY A 269 11.40 10.60 7.02
CA GLY A 269 11.03 9.57 6.05
C GLY A 269 12.17 9.22 5.09
N SER A 270 12.29 7.96 4.71
CA SER A 270 13.10 7.57 3.55
C SER A 270 12.22 7.21 2.35
N ALA A 271 12.64 7.65 1.17
CA ALA A 271 12.00 7.32 -0.11
C ALA A 271 13.05 7.11 -1.22
N GLY A 272 12.63 6.56 -2.37
CA GLY A 272 13.55 6.12 -3.42
C GLY A 272 13.82 7.12 -4.54
N THR A 273 13.31 8.35 -4.46
CA THR A 273 13.54 9.42 -5.44
C THR A 273 13.42 10.80 -4.78
N ASN A 274 14.08 11.82 -5.35
CA ASN A 274 14.01 13.19 -4.84
C ASN A 274 12.60 13.80 -4.94
N GLN A 275 11.82 13.43 -5.97
CA GLN A 275 10.40 13.80 -6.06
C GLN A 275 9.60 13.31 -4.85
N LYS A 276 9.87 12.09 -4.37
CA LYS A 276 9.19 11.52 -3.19
C LYS A 276 9.68 12.16 -1.90
N VAL A 277 10.95 12.55 -1.83
CA VAL A 277 11.50 13.32 -0.70
C VAL A 277 10.85 14.69 -0.59
N GLU A 278 10.69 15.39 -1.70
CA GLU A 278 9.98 16.67 -1.75
C GLU A 278 8.51 16.50 -1.34
N LEU A 279 7.83 15.47 -1.86
CA LEU A 279 6.46 15.14 -1.46
C LEU A 279 6.34 14.95 0.06
N LEU A 280 7.29 14.25 0.69
CA LEU A 280 7.29 14.00 2.13
C LEU A 280 7.37 15.30 2.94
N LYS A 281 8.25 16.22 2.54
CA LYS A 281 8.47 17.48 3.25
C LYS A 281 7.34 18.47 2.98
N GLU A 282 7.06 18.74 1.72
CA GLU A 282 6.21 19.87 1.30
C GLU A 282 4.72 19.56 1.44
N LYS A 283 4.31 18.31 1.19
CA LYS A 283 2.89 17.93 1.18
C LYS A 283 2.48 17.13 2.41
N LEU A 284 3.33 16.20 2.85
CA LEU A 284 3.00 15.27 3.95
C LEU A 284 3.49 15.77 5.33
N GLY A 285 4.22 16.88 5.39
CA GLY A 285 4.59 17.56 6.62
C GLY A 285 5.67 16.86 7.46
N PHE A 286 6.48 15.98 6.86
CA PHE A 286 7.64 15.39 7.53
C PHE A 286 8.67 16.47 7.85
N ASP A 287 9.33 16.39 9.00
CA ASP A 287 10.37 17.36 9.39
C ASP A 287 11.61 17.25 8.49
N ALA A 288 11.95 16.03 8.09
CA ALA A 288 12.98 15.77 7.11
C ALA A 288 12.68 14.51 6.29
N ALA A 289 13.34 14.38 5.15
CA ALA A 289 13.32 13.16 4.37
C ALA A 289 14.60 13.05 3.53
N PHE A 290 14.96 11.83 3.14
CA PHE A 290 16.13 11.57 2.31
C PHE A 290 15.90 10.47 1.27
N ASN A 291 16.65 10.56 0.17
CA ASN A 291 16.63 9.57 -0.88
C ASN A 291 17.61 8.44 -0.55
N TYR A 292 17.13 7.30 -0.08
CA TYR A 292 18.01 6.21 0.37
C TYR A 292 18.90 5.63 -0.73
N LYS A 293 18.56 5.84 -2.01
CA LYS A 293 19.37 5.36 -3.15
C LYS A 293 20.58 6.23 -3.44
N GLU A 294 20.61 7.46 -2.92
CA GLU A 294 21.72 8.40 -3.10
C GLU A 294 22.66 8.42 -1.88
N GLU A 295 22.32 7.67 -0.82
CA GLU A 295 23.13 7.58 0.39
C GLU A 295 24.16 6.44 0.28
N PRO A 296 25.47 6.72 0.36
CA PRO A 296 26.49 5.68 0.36
C PRO A 296 26.56 4.92 1.69
N ASP A 297 26.07 5.53 2.78
CA ASP A 297 26.04 4.96 4.12
C ASP A 297 24.73 5.34 4.82
N LEU A 298 23.82 4.37 4.95
CA LEU A 298 22.53 4.55 5.62
C LEU A 298 22.68 4.82 7.12
N THR A 299 23.69 4.26 7.78
CA THR A 299 23.94 4.48 9.22
C THR A 299 24.31 5.94 9.46
N ALA A 300 25.23 6.47 8.64
CA ALA A 300 25.59 7.89 8.69
C ALA A 300 24.42 8.80 8.32
N ALA A 301 23.64 8.44 7.29
CA ALA A 301 22.46 9.20 6.89
C ALA A 301 21.45 9.34 8.03
N LEU A 302 21.11 8.23 8.69
CA LEU A 302 20.22 8.24 9.85
C LEU A 302 20.77 9.12 10.97
N LYS A 303 22.07 9.03 11.29
CA LYS A 303 22.70 9.86 12.33
C LYS A 303 22.63 11.36 12.04
N ARG A 304 22.67 11.78 10.76
CA ARG A 304 22.50 13.20 10.38
C ARG A 304 21.12 13.76 10.74
N TYR A 305 20.07 12.95 10.57
CA TYR A 305 18.70 13.36 10.88
C TYR A 305 18.29 13.04 12.33
N PHE A 306 18.97 12.10 12.97
CA PHE A 306 18.72 11.65 14.33
C PHE A 306 20.01 11.69 15.16
N PRO A 307 20.56 12.87 15.49
CA PRO A 307 21.77 12.99 16.28
C PRO A 307 21.63 12.33 17.66
N GLU A 308 20.42 12.33 18.22
CA GLU A 308 20.06 11.71 19.50
C GLU A 308 19.48 10.28 19.36
N GLY A 309 19.41 9.76 18.14
CA GLY A 309 18.86 8.44 17.82
C GLY A 309 17.34 8.41 17.58
N ILE A 310 16.81 7.21 17.34
CA ILE A 310 15.43 6.94 16.91
C ILE A 310 14.65 6.25 18.03
N ASP A 311 13.52 6.79 18.47
CA ASP A 311 12.63 6.13 19.44
C ASP A 311 11.69 5.12 18.75
N ILE A 312 11.16 5.47 17.58
CA ILE A 312 10.21 4.64 16.84
C ILE A 312 10.72 4.43 15.42
N TYR A 313 10.79 3.18 14.99
CA TYR A 313 10.93 2.84 13.58
C TYR A 313 9.68 2.12 13.08
N PHE A 314 9.00 2.72 12.12
CA PHE A 314 7.94 2.05 11.37
C PHE A 314 8.55 1.36 10.14
N GLU A 315 8.66 0.04 10.21
CA GLU A 315 9.42 -0.80 9.29
C GLU A 315 8.52 -1.36 8.16
N ASN A 316 8.76 -0.92 6.93
CA ASN A 316 8.08 -1.37 5.70
C ASN A 316 9.01 -2.07 4.68
N VAL A 317 10.32 -2.02 4.87
CA VAL A 317 11.35 -2.33 3.87
C VAL A 317 12.27 -3.48 4.29
N GLY A 318 12.77 -3.53 5.53
CA GLY A 318 13.75 -4.51 6.00
C GLY A 318 15.15 -4.29 5.43
N GLY A 319 15.96 -5.36 5.45
CA GLY A 319 17.27 -5.39 4.79
C GLY A 319 18.28 -4.39 5.37
N PRO A 320 19.18 -3.81 4.54
CA PRO A 320 20.22 -2.88 5.02
C PRO A 320 19.69 -1.65 5.78
N MET A 321 18.47 -1.19 5.48
CA MET A 321 17.84 -0.10 6.24
C MET A 321 17.58 -0.51 7.69
N LEU A 322 17.01 -1.70 7.92
CA LEU A 322 16.79 -2.23 9.26
C LEU A 322 18.10 -2.35 10.03
N ASP A 323 19.14 -2.89 9.39
CA ASP A 323 20.46 -3.04 10.01
C ASP A 323 21.07 -1.70 10.42
N ALA A 324 20.92 -0.66 9.59
CA ALA A 324 21.36 0.70 9.91
C ALA A 324 20.52 1.35 11.02
N VAL A 325 19.20 1.10 11.04
CA VAL A 325 18.30 1.62 12.08
C VAL A 325 18.63 1.02 13.44
N LEU A 326 18.87 -0.29 13.55
CA LEU A 326 19.21 -0.95 14.82
C LEU A 326 20.39 -0.25 15.54
N LEU A 327 21.40 0.19 14.77
CA LEU A 327 22.55 0.95 15.28
C LEU A 327 22.19 2.38 15.71
N ASN A 328 21.14 2.98 15.16
CA ASN A 328 20.67 4.34 15.46
C ASN A 328 19.47 4.41 16.42
N MET A 329 18.88 3.27 16.81
CA MET A 329 17.80 3.24 17.79
C MET A 329 18.26 3.79 19.15
N ARG A 330 17.34 4.43 19.87
CA ARG A 330 17.47 4.82 21.26
C ARG A 330 17.18 3.65 22.19
N ILE A 331 17.59 3.84 23.43
CA ILE A 331 17.22 2.98 24.55
C ILE A 331 15.68 2.90 24.65
N HIS A 332 15.13 1.70 24.81
CA HIS A 332 13.69 1.41 24.84
C HIS A 332 12.94 1.82 23.57
N GLY A 333 13.66 1.91 22.44
CA GLY A 333 13.04 2.15 21.15
C GLY A 333 12.13 1.00 20.71
N ARG A 334 11.19 1.29 19.81
CA ARG A 334 10.25 0.31 19.26
C ARG A 334 10.34 0.24 17.74
N ILE A 335 10.22 -0.96 17.21
CA ILE A 335 10.17 -1.24 15.78
C ILE A 335 8.88 -1.97 15.48
N ALA A 336 7.94 -1.29 14.81
CA ALA A 336 6.73 -1.91 14.29
C ALA A 336 7.05 -2.52 12.91
N VAL A 337 7.17 -3.84 12.86
CA VAL A 337 7.48 -4.59 11.64
C VAL A 337 6.20 -4.79 10.83
N CYS A 338 5.86 -3.77 10.03
CA CYS A 338 4.70 -3.78 9.14
C CYS A 338 4.98 -4.58 7.86
N GLY A 339 6.20 -4.52 7.34
CA GLY A 339 6.58 -5.24 6.13
C GLY A 339 8.08 -5.19 5.88
N MET A 340 8.55 -6.05 4.97
CA MET A 340 9.95 -6.07 4.54
C MET A 340 10.04 -6.15 3.02
N VAL A 341 9.54 -5.13 2.31
CA VAL A 341 9.36 -5.18 0.84
C VAL A 341 10.67 -5.34 0.06
N SER A 342 11.84 -5.03 0.64
CA SER A 342 13.14 -5.25 -0.02
C SER A 342 13.53 -6.73 -0.13
N GLN A 343 12.88 -7.61 0.63
CA GLN A 343 13.12 -9.05 0.59
C GLN A 343 12.35 -9.63 -0.61
N HIS A 344 12.87 -9.38 -1.81
CA HIS A 344 12.19 -9.68 -3.07
C HIS A 344 12.18 -11.17 -3.45
N GLY A 345 12.96 -12.03 -2.77
CA GLY A 345 13.06 -13.46 -3.02
C GLY A 345 13.47 -14.25 -1.78
N VAL A 346 13.01 -15.50 -1.68
CA VAL A 346 13.35 -16.42 -0.58
C VAL A 346 14.69 -17.12 -0.82
N THR A 347 15.20 -17.05 -2.05
CA THR A 347 16.39 -17.79 -2.49
C THR A 347 17.70 -17.20 -1.97
N ALA A 348 17.71 -15.95 -1.48
CA ALA A 348 18.89 -15.30 -0.88
C ALA A 348 18.49 -14.10 -0.01
N PRO A 349 17.88 -14.32 1.18
CA PRO A 349 17.51 -13.21 2.05
C PRO A 349 18.76 -12.47 2.55
N SER A 350 18.70 -11.14 2.59
CA SER A 350 19.76 -10.35 3.23
C SER A 350 19.64 -10.52 4.75
N GLY A 351 20.70 -11.03 5.37
CA GLY A 351 20.77 -11.20 6.83
C GLY A 351 20.72 -9.85 7.55
N ILE A 352 20.17 -9.87 8.76
CA ILE A 352 20.19 -8.73 9.70
C ILE A 352 21.28 -9.03 10.73
N HIS A 353 22.32 -8.22 10.76
CA HIS A 353 23.55 -8.47 11.51
C HIS A 353 23.59 -7.73 12.86
N ASN A 354 22.79 -6.67 13.02
CA ASN A 354 22.86 -5.80 14.20
C ASN A 354 21.84 -6.12 15.30
N LEU A 355 21.30 -7.36 15.33
CA LEU A 355 20.28 -7.79 16.30
C LEU A 355 20.73 -7.72 17.77
N PHE A 356 22.04 -7.73 18.05
CA PHE A 356 22.55 -7.49 19.41
C PHE A 356 22.13 -6.12 19.98
N SER A 357 21.79 -5.16 19.11
CA SER A 357 21.20 -3.87 19.50
C SER A 357 19.89 -4.05 20.29
N LEU A 358 19.13 -5.11 20.03
CA LEU A 358 17.89 -5.40 20.77
C LEU A 358 18.17 -5.59 22.26
N ILE A 359 19.28 -6.24 22.62
CA ILE A 359 19.68 -6.46 24.01
C ILE A 359 20.23 -5.17 24.61
N SER A 360 21.28 -4.60 23.99
CA SER A 360 22.00 -3.45 24.54
C SER A 360 21.10 -2.21 24.71
N LYS A 361 20.12 -2.03 23.84
CA LYS A 361 19.18 -0.90 23.87
C LYS A 361 17.78 -1.28 24.35
N ARG A 362 17.50 -2.55 24.64
CA ARG A 362 16.19 -3.07 25.09
C ARG A 362 15.08 -2.65 24.13
N ILE A 363 15.33 -2.87 22.84
CA ILE A 363 14.39 -2.51 21.77
C ILE A 363 13.29 -3.57 21.72
N GLU A 364 12.05 -3.13 21.59
CA GLU A 364 10.95 -4.02 21.21
C GLU A 364 10.83 -4.02 19.68
N MET A 365 10.98 -5.19 19.05
CA MET A 365 10.76 -5.37 17.61
C MET A 365 9.61 -6.35 17.40
N LYS A 366 8.49 -5.85 16.89
CA LYS A 366 7.22 -6.59 16.88
C LYS A 366 6.54 -6.54 15.52
N GLY A 367 6.30 -7.71 14.95
CA GLY A 367 5.42 -7.88 13.79
C GLY A 367 3.95 -7.83 14.19
N PHE A 368 3.09 -7.41 13.27
CA PHE A 368 1.65 -7.37 13.47
C PHE A 368 0.91 -7.58 12.14
N ILE A 369 -0.31 -8.11 12.22
CA ILE A 369 -1.25 -8.17 11.10
C ILE A 369 -2.49 -7.37 11.49
N GLN A 370 -2.89 -6.41 10.68
CA GLN A 370 -3.99 -5.48 11.01
C GLN A 370 -5.32 -6.21 11.31
N SER A 371 -5.55 -7.38 10.71
CA SER A 371 -6.79 -8.14 10.88
C SER A 371 -7.01 -8.60 12.32
N ASP A 372 -5.95 -8.71 13.13
CA ASP A 372 -6.05 -9.07 14.55
C ASP A 372 -6.66 -7.93 15.39
N TYR A 373 -6.76 -6.72 14.79
CA TYR A 373 -7.17 -5.49 15.44
C TYR A 373 -8.52 -4.95 14.94
N LEU A 374 -9.29 -5.71 14.13
CA LEU A 374 -10.52 -5.21 13.48
C LEU A 374 -11.55 -4.57 14.44
N HIS A 375 -11.51 -4.89 15.73
CA HIS A 375 -12.31 -4.22 16.76
C HIS A 375 -12.04 -2.70 16.86
N LEU A 376 -10.88 -2.22 16.42
CA LEU A 376 -10.51 -0.79 16.35
C LEU A 376 -10.93 -0.11 15.04
N PHE A 377 -11.40 -0.86 14.04
CA PHE A 377 -11.70 -0.32 12.72
C PHE A 377 -12.75 0.82 12.74
N PRO A 378 -13.84 0.76 13.54
CA PRO A 378 -14.79 1.87 13.62
C PRO A 378 -14.13 3.18 14.09
N ARG A 379 -13.34 3.10 15.17
CA ARG A 379 -12.60 4.25 15.71
C ARG A 379 -11.61 4.82 14.70
N PHE A 380 -10.89 3.95 13.99
CA PHE A 380 -9.98 4.35 12.91
C PHE A 380 -10.70 5.16 11.83
N VAL A 381 -11.86 4.68 11.35
CA VAL A 381 -12.62 5.37 10.30
C VAL A 381 -13.05 6.75 10.78
N ASP A 382 -13.55 6.87 12.01
CA ASP A 382 -13.99 8.14 12.59
C ASP A 382 -12.83 9.14 12.72
N ASP A 383 -11.71 8.71 13.31
CA ASP A 383 -10.53 9.55 13.53
C ASP A 383 -9.94 10.05 12.20
N ILE A 384 -9.72 9.16 11.23
CA ILE A 384 -9.13 9.51 9.94
C ILE A 384 -10.07 10.35 9.09
N THR A 385 -11.37 10.05 9.10
CA THR A 385 -12.37 10.85 8.39
C THR A 385 -12.39 12.28 8.92
N LYS A 386 -12.35 12.45 10.25
CA LYS A 386 -12.27 13.77 10.90
C LYS A 386 -10.99 14.50 10.50
N HIS A 387 -9.84 13.87 10.61
CA HIS A 387 -8.55 14.49 10.26
C HIS A 387 -8.47 14.87 8.77
N TYR A 388 -9.02 14.05 7.88
CA TYR A 388 -9.08 14.35 6.46
C TYR A 388 -9.97 15.56 6.17
N ARG A 389 -11.18 15.59 6.73
CA ARG A 389 -12.12 16.72 6.55
C ARG A 389 -11.61 18.03 7.16
N ASP A 390 -10.91 17.95 8.28
CA ASP A 390 -10.24 19.10 8.90
C ASP A 390 -9.01 19.60 8.10
N GLY A 391 -8.63 18.93 7.00
CA GLY A 391 -7.43 19.24 6.23
C GLY A 391 -6.12 18.92 6.96
N LYS A 392 -6.18 18.16 8.06
CA LYS A 392 -5.01 17.75 8.87
C LYS A 392 -4.28 16.55 8.30
N ILE A 393 -4.96 15.74 7.49
CA ILE A 393 -4.37 14.65 6.71
C ILE A 393 -4.66 14.90 5.24
N VAL A 394 -3.62 14.81 4.42
CA VAL A 394 -3.72 14.75 2.97
C VAL A 394 -3.35 13.35 2.48
N TYR A 395 -3.89 12.97 1.32
CA TYR A 395 -3.67 11.64 0.77
C TYR A 395 -3.24 11.72 -0.70
N VAL A 396 -2.33 10.82 -1.09
CA VAL A 396 -1.80 10.74 -2.46
C VAL A 396 -1.98 9.33 -2.99
N GLU A 397 -2.74 9.25 -4.09
CA GLU A 397 -2.90 8.06 -4.91
C GLU A 397 -2.09 8.19 -6.20
N ASP A 398 -1.53 7.08 -6.65
CA ASP A 398 -1.02 6.86 -8.00
C ASP A 398 -2.04 6.00 -8.74
N MET A 399 -2.76 6.59 -9.69
CA MET A 399 -3.88 5.94 -10.34
C MET A 399 -3.52 5.50 -11.76
N SER A 400 -3.50 4.20 -11.98
CA SER A 400 -3.49 3.59 -13.31
C SER A 400 -4.92 3.38 -13.81
N VAL A 401 -5.13 3.47 -15.13
CA VAL A 401 -6.46 3.40 -15.74
C VAL A 401 -6.55 2.16 -16.61
N GLY A 402 -7.63 1.39 -16.46
CA GLY A 402 -7.89 0.17 -17.19
C GLY A 402 -7.31 -1.06 -16.49
N LEU A 403 -8.06 -2.16 -16.51
CA LEU A 403 -7.65 -3.43 -15.89
C LEU A 403 -6.34 -3.96 -16.51
N GLU A 404 -6.13 -3.70 -17.81
CA GLU A 404 -4.93 -4.01 -18.57
C GLU A 404 -3.65 -3.38 -17.98
N SER A 405 -3.76 -2.27 -17.25
CA SER A 405 -2.62 -1.62 -16.59
C SER A 405 -2.23 -2.29 -15.26
N GLY A 406 -3.07 -3.18 -14.74
CA GLY A 406 -2.91 -3.81 -13.42
C GLY A 406 -1.57 -4.52 -13.22
N PRO A 407 -1.15 -5.44 -14.12
CA PRO A 407 0.14 -6.12 -14.01
C PRO A 407 1.33 -5.15 -13.90
N ALA A 408 1.39 -4.14 -14.76
CA ALA A 408 2.46 -3.14 -14.76
C ALA A 408 2.44 -2.27 -13.49
N ALA A 409 1.25 -1.86 -13.03
CA ALA A 409 1.07 -1.12 -11.78
C ALA A 409 1.55 -1.93 -10.56
N PHE A 410 1.21 -3.22 -10.50
CA PHE A 410 1.63 -4.10 -9.43
C PHE A 410 3.15 -4.34 -9.42
N VAL A 411 3.74 -4.66 -10.57
CA VAL A 411 5.21 -4.85 -10.70
C VAL A 411 5.95 -3.54 -10.38
N GLY A 412 5.36 -2.40 -10.73
CA GLY A 412 5.88 -1.06 -10.42
C GLY A 412 6.13 -0.81 -8.93
N LEU A 413 5.38 -1.48 -8.04
CA LEU A 413 5.58 -1.38 -6.58
C LEU A 413 6.99 -1.81 -6.16
N PHE A 414 7.51 -2.89 -6.74
CA PHE A 414 8.78 -3.50 -6.35
C PHE A 414 10.00 -2.79 -6.94
N SER A 415 9.78 -1.93 -7.95
CA SER A 415 10.80 -1.00 -8.46
C SER A 415 10.64 0.41 -7.85
N GLY A 416 9.63 0.61 -7.00
CA GLY A 416 9.31 1.89 -6.39
C GLY A 416 8.91 2.96 -7.40
N LYS A 417 8.23 2.59 -8.49
CA LYS A 417 7.73 3.54 -9.50
C LYS A 417 6.57 4.39 -8.98
N ASN A 418 5.68 3.80 -8.17
CA ASN A 418 4.47 4.45 -7.68
C ASN A 418 4.77 5.65 -6.77
N VAL A 419 4.04 6.75 -6.93
CA VAL A 419 4.10 7.93 -6.03
C VAL A 419 2.82 8.00 -5.21
N GLY A 420 2.85 7.48 -3.98
CA GLY A 420 1.67 7.32 -3.14
C GLY A 420 1.08 5.91 -3.23
N LYS A 421 -0.22 5.78 -2.96
CA LYS A 421 -0.94 4.50 -3.01
C LYS A 421 -1.27 4.12 -4.45
N GLN A 422 -0.78 2.97 -4.90
CA GLN A 422 -1.10 2.45 -6.23
C GLN A 422 -2.54 1.92 -6.27
N VAL A 423 -3.34 2.50 -7.17
CA VAL A 423 -4.73 2.12 -7.45
C VAL A 423 -4.89 1.88 -8.94
N VAL A 424 -5.68 0.88 -9.31
CA VAL A 424 -6.11 0.63 -10.69
C VAL A 424 -7.59 0.95 -10.80
N ARG A 425 -7.96 1.94 -11.62
CA ARG A 425 -9.35 2.24 -11.92
C ARG A 425 -9.82 1.35 -13.07
N VAL A 426 -10.69 0.39 -12.76
CA VAL A 426 -11.25 -0.59 -13.70
C VAL A 426 -12.43 0.02 -14.46
N SER A 427 -13.33 0.70 -13.74
CA SER A 427 -14.54 1.34 -14.27
C SER A 427 -14.76 2.70 -13.58
N GLN A 428 -15.48 3.61 -14.23
CA GLN A 428 -15.88 4.90 -13.63
C GLN A 428 -17.19 4.80 -12.85
N ASP A 429 -18.06 3.85 -13.21
CA ASP A 429 -19.44 3.69 -12.70
C ASP A 429 -19.87 2.24 -12.48
#